data_AF-A0A842RK92-F1
#
_entry.id   AF-A0A842RK92-F1
#
_cell.length_a   1.000
_cell.length_b   1.000
_cell.length_c   1.000
_cell.angle_alpha   90.00
_cell.angle_beta   90.00
_cell.angle_gamma   90.00
#
_symmetry.space_group_name_H-M   'P 1'
#
loop_
_entity.id
_entity.type
_entity.pdbx_description
1 polymer ?
#
loop_
_entity_poly.entity_id
_entity_poly.type
_entity_poly.pdbx_seq_one_letter_code
_entity_poly.pdbx_strand_id
1 'polypeptide(L)'
;MADFSEQQSLESKIIKILRITNEPLSAHAISDIYDLSYDKVKTILKGLAEDGVVYALKASRGTFYFIPDKYFKRDKDLLQSERKLPIVWYEDLSTTELEQRKQNLLASIDQLKKDYRQGKVLVEEYFQTLQDKNEELMIINQIIEDRDTKKTKRCYYCNQNIEEKETACPHCGKEIPICSVCKRKIYSGAEVGACPNCKALAHLNHIKEWLKSIGSCPNCKKHFLEDELQREVVS
;
A
#
# COMPACT_ATOMS: atom_id res chain seq x y z
N MET A 1 -35.38 3.19 12.94
CA MET A 1 -34.34 3.68 13.89
C MET A 1 -33.16 2.71 14.07
N ALA A 2 -33.17 1.50 13.49
CA ALA A 2 -32.02 0.57 13.56
C ALA A 2 -30.93 0.81 12.50
N ASP A 3 -31.23 1.54 11.42
CA ASP A 3 -30.39 1.63 10.21
C ASP A 3 -29.15 2.55 10.36
N PHE A 4 -29.29 3.64 11.12
CA PHE A 4 -28.23 4.66 11.26
C PHE A 4 -27.01 4.16 12.07
N SER A 5 -27.25 3.32 13.08
CA SER A 5 -26.22 2.76 13.96
C SER A 5 -25.38 1.70 13.24
N GLU A 6 -26.01 0.82 12.45
CA GLU A 6 -25.29 -0.18 11.64
C GLU A 6 -24.44 0.46 10.54
N GLN A 7 -24.98 1.50 9.89
CA GLN A 7 -24.32 2.22 8.80
C GLN A 7 -23.07 2.96 9.27
N GLN A 8 -23.13 3.69 10.40
CA GLN A 8 -21.94 4.30 11.02
C GLN A 8 -20.89 3.26 11.43
N SER A 9 -21.30 2.06 11.87
CA SER A 9 -20.36 0.99 12.21
C SER A 9 -19.63 0.45 10.98
N LEU A 10 -20.31 0.37 9.83
CA LEU A 10 -19.75 -0.14 8.59
C LEU A 10 -18.81 0.86 7.93
N GLU A 11 -19.18 2.14 7.94
CA GLU A 11 -18.33 3.24 7.48
C GLU A 11 -17.00 3.29 8.24
N SER A 12 -17.07 3.22 9.57
CA SER A 12 -15.88 3.15 10.41
C SER A 12 -15.00 1.95 10.06
N LYS A 13 -15.60 0.77 9.81
CA LYS A 13 -14.85 -0.43 9.38
C LYS A 13 -14.16 -0.23 8.03
N ILE A 14 -14.83 0.36 7.05
CA ILE A 14 -14.28 0.64 5.72
C ILE A 14 -13.11 1.61 5.81
N ILE A 15 -13.24 2.71 6.56
CA ILE A 15 -12.13 3.65 6.78
C ILE A 15 -10.94 2.93 7.40
N LYS A 16 -11.17 2.09 8.42
CA LYS A 16 -10.12 1.31 9.09
C LYS A 16 -9.43 0.35 8.12
N ILE A 17 -10.18 -0.34 7.27
CA ILE A 17 -9.64 -1.20 6.21
C ILE A 17 -8.71 -0.41 5.29
N LEU A 18 -9.16 0.72 4.76
CA LEU A 18 -8.37 1.59 3.89
C LEU A 18 -7.15 2.20 4.59
N ARG A 19 -7.24 2.46 5.90
CA ARG A 19 -6.10 2.87 6.74
C ARG A 19 -5.13 1.72 7.02
N ILE A 20 -5.52 0.46 6.88
CA ILE A 20 -4.64 -0.68 7.15
C ILE A 20 -4.01 -1.18 5.85
N THR A 21 -4.66 -1.05 4.70
CA THR A 21 -4.11 -1.49 3.41
C THR A 21 -3.12 -0.49 2.81
N ASN A 22 -2.14 -1.01 2.07
CA ASN A 22 -1.09 -0.23 1.39
C ASN A 22 -1.30 -0.15 -0.12
N GLU A 23 -2.49 -0.54 -0.59
CA GLU A 23 -2.88 -0.48 -2.00
C GLU A 23 -4.30 0.11 -2.08
N PRO A 24 -4.63 0.84 -3.16
CA PRO A 24 -6.01 1.25 -3.44
C PRO A 24 -6.91 0.03 -3.61
N LEU A 25 -8.07 0.02 -2.95
CA LEU A 25 -9.01 -1.09 -3.01
C LEU A 25 -10.28 -0.71 -3.75
N SER A 26 -10.79 -1.61 -4.58
CA SER A 26 -12.13 -1.45 -5.16
C SER A 26 -13.21 -1.83 -4.16
N ALA A 27 -14.44 -1.36 -4.40
CA ALA A 27 -15.60 -1.78 -3.61
C ALA A 27 -15.81 -3.31 -3.67
N HIS A 28 -15.54 -3.93 -4.83
CA HIS A 28 -15.56 -5.40 -4.98
C HIS A 28 -14.51 -6.07 -4.09
N ALA A 29 -13.25 -5.59 -4.13
CA ALA A 29 -12.18 -6.17 -3.31
C ALA A 29 -12.52 -6.10 -1.80
N ILE A 30 -13.06 -4.97 -1.33
CA ILE A 30 -13.47 -4.84 0.08
C ILE A 30 -14.66 -5.77 0.39
N SER A 31 -15.63 -5.86 -0.52
CA SER A 31 -16.78 -6.77 -0.39
C SER A 31 -16.33 -8.22 -0.23
N ASP A 32 -15.48 -8.69 -1.13
CA ASP A 32 -15.05 -10.09 -1.21
C ASP A 32 -14.12 -10.47 -0.06
N ILE A 33 -13.14 -9.61 0.27
CA ILE A 33 -12.13 -9.92 1.30
C ILE A 33 -12.75 -9.96 2.70
N TYR A 34 -13.75 -9.12 2.96
CA TYR A 34 -14.32 -8.92 4.29
C TYR A 34 -15.75 -9.47 4.45
N ASP A 35 -16.27 -10.16 3.43
CA ASP A 35 -17.62 -10.73 3.41
C ASP A 35 -18.70 -9.69 3.74
N LEU A 36 -18.65 -8.57 3.02
CA LEU A 36 -19.56 -7.43 3.18
C LEU A 36 -20.49 -7.31 1.95
N SER A 37 -21.61 -6.60 2.10
CA SER A 37 -22.49 -6.30 0.98
C SER A 37 -21.86 -5.25 0.05
N TYR A 38 -21.64 -5.62 -1.21
CA TYR A 38 -21.06 -4.76 -2.24
C TYR A 38 -21.79 -3.42 -2.38
N ASP A 39 -23.12 -3.42 -2.43
CA ASP A 39 -23.91 -2.20 -2.64
C ASP A 39 -23.77 -1.23 -1.45
N LYS A 40 -23.75 -1.76 -0.23
CA LYS A 40 -23.51 -0.96 0.99
C LYS A 40 -22.09 -0.39 0.98
N VAL A 41 -21.08 -1.21 0.67
CA VAL A 41 -19.67 -0.78 0.59
C VAL A 41 -19.48 0.32 -0.46
N LYS A 42 -20.03 0.12 -1.67
CA LYS A 42 -19.94 1.08 -2.77
C LYS A 42 -20.60 2.42 -2.43
N THR A 43 -21.77 2.38 -1.79
CA THR A 43 -22.50 3.60 -1.40
C THR A 43 -21.70 4.40 -0.37
N ILE A 44 -21.17 3.72 0.65
CA ILE A 44 -20.34 4.36 1.68
C ILE A 44 -19.06 4.94 1.09
N LEU A 45 -18.34 4.19 0.25
CA LEU A 45 -17.10 4.66 -0.36
C LEU A 45 -17.29 5.91 -1.24
N LYS A 46 -18.43 6.01 -1.94
CA LYS A 46 -18.80 7.21 -2.68
C LYS A 46 -19.03 8.39 -1.75
N GLY A 47 -19.83 8.22 -0.69
CA GLY A 47 -20.07 9.27 0.29
C GLY A 47 -18.78 9.76 0.94
N LEU A 48 -17.93 8.83 1.40
CA LEU A 48 -16.61 9.16 1.96
C LEU A 48 -15.69 9.91 0.99
N ALA A 49 -15.81 9.64 -0.32
CA ALA A 49 -15.03 10.34 -1.34
C ALA A 49 -15.58 11.75 -1.62
N GLU A 50 -16.90 11.91 -1.61
CA GLU A 50 -17.57 13.21 -1.69
C GLU A 50 -17.24 14.08 -0.47
N ASP A 51 -17.16 13.47 0.72
CA ASP A 51 -16.78 14.13 1.98
C ASP A 51 -15.27 14.37 2.12
N GLY A 52 -14.45 13.94 1.14
CA GLY A 52 -13.00 14.13 1.14
C GLY A 52 -12.23 13.29 2.18
N VAL A 53 -12.87 12.30 2.80
CA VAL A 53 -12.26 11.39 3.79
C VAL A 53 -11.37 10.35 3.10
N VAL A 54 -11.75 9.93 1.89
CA VAL A 54 -11.00 8.97 1.05
C VAL A 54 -10.90 9.51 -0.37
N TYR A 55 -9.92 9.03 -1.15
CA TYR A 55 -9.72 9.45 -2.53
C TYR A 55 -10.16 8.35 -3.48
N ALA A 56 -10.89 8.73 -4.53
CA ALA A 56 -11.38 7.82 -5.56
C ALA A 56 -10.56 7.94 -6.85
N LEU A 57 -9.94 6.85 -7.26
CA LEU A 57 -9.21 6.71 -8.52
C LEU A 57 -10.09 5.95 -9.53
N LYS A 58 -10.40 6.59 -10.66
CA LYS A 58 -11.14 5.95 -11.76
C LYS A 58 -10.16 5.31 -12.74
N ALA A 59 -10.26 4.00 -12.92
CA ALA A 59 -9.49 3.22 -13.88
C ALA A 59 -10.41 2.45 -14.85
N SER A 60 -9.86 1.92 -15.94
CA SER A 60 -10.61 1.12 -16.93
C SER A 60 -11.29 -0.11 -16.35
N ARG A 61 -10.76 -0.66 -15.24
CA ARG A 61 -11.28 -1.84 -14.53
C ARG A 61 -12.21 -1.51 -13.36
N GLY A 62 -12.44 -0.23 -13.06
CA GLY A 62 -13.33 0.20 -11.98
C GLY A 62 -12.82 1.38 -11.16
N THR A 63 -13.48 1.65 -10.04
CA THR A 63 -13.10 2.71 -9.10
C THR A 63 -12.41 2.12 -7.88
N PHE A 64 -11.25 2.66 -7.53
CA PHE A 64 -10.44 2.26 -6.40
C PHE A 64 -10.38 3.39 -5.38
N TYR A 65 -10.33 3.04 -4.10
CA TYR A 65 -10.38 3.99 -2.99
C TYR A 65 -9.15 3.81 -2.10
N PHE A 66 -8.60 4.93 -1.59
CA PHE A 66 -7.44 4.92 -0.70
C PHE A 66 -7.43 6.17 0.22
N ILE A 67 -6.62 6.12 1.28
CA ILE A 67 -6.39 7.26 2.18
C ILE A 67 -4.97 7.81 1.95
N PRO A 68 -4.80 9.10 1.59
CA PRO A 68 -3.51 9.66 1.18
C PRO A 68 -2.45 9.71 2.28
N ASP A 69 -2.84 9.78 3.56
CA ASP A 69 -1.93 9.89 4.71
C ASP A 69 -0.85 8.80 4.74
N LYS A 70 -1.04 7.70 4.00
CA LYS A 70 -0.05 6.62 3.81
C LYS A 70 0.97 6.86 2.70
N TYR A 71 0.57 7.52 1.62
CA TYR A 71 1.39 7.71 0.42
C TYR A 71 2.08 9.08 0.40
N PHE A 72 1.52 10.06 1.10
CA PHE A 72 1.99 11.44 1.15
C PHE A 72 2.30 11.82 2.59
N LYS A 73 3.29 11.15 3.21
CA LYS A 73 3.79 11.53 4.54
C LYS A 73 4.64 12.81 4.54
N ARG A 74 4.88 13.40 3.38
CA ARG A 74 5.47 14.73 3.21
C ARG A 74 4.66 15.43 2.13
N ASP A 75 4.26 16.66 2.42
CA ASP A 75 3.55 17.59 1.53
C ASP A 75 2.05 17.36 1.36
N LYS A 76 1.33 17.85 2.37
CA LYS A 76 -0.08 18.24 2.27
C LYS A 76 -0.33 19.24 1.13
N ASP A 77 0.71 19.96 0.71
CA ASP A 77 0.69 20.99 -0.34
C ASP A 77 0.63 20.41 -1.76
N LEU A 78 1.04 19.15 -1.95
CA LEU A 78 0.99 18.46 -3.25
C LEU A 78 -0.45 18.25 -3.75
N LEU A 79 -1.40 18.11 -2.81
CA LEU A 79 -2.83 17.93 -3.10
C LEU A 79 -3.57 19.22 -3.45
N GLN A 80 -2.97 20.39 -3.20
CA GLN A 80 -3.54 21.70 -3.54
C GLN A 80 -3.02 22.27 -4.86
N SER A 81 -2.00 21.66 -5.45
CA SER A 81 -1.49 22.11 -6.74
C SER A 81 -2.35 21.60 -7.89
N GLU A 82 -2.77 22.50 -8.80
CA GLU A 82 -3.41 22.13 -10.08
C GLU A 82 -2.45 21.39 -11.05
N ARG A 83 -1.29 20.93 -10.57
CA ARG A 83 -0.31 20.21 -11.37
C ARG A 83 -0.88 18.86 -11.77
N LYS A 84 -1.25 18.74 -13.04
CA LYS A 84 -1.48 17.46 -13.70
C LYS A 84 -0.13 16.76 -13.82
N LEU A 85 0.25 15.98 -12.81
CA LEU A 85 1.33 15.01 -12.96
C LEU A 85 0.97 14.13 -14.19
N PRO A 86 1.87 13.96 -15.17
CA PRO A 86 1.62 13.04 -16.26
C PRO A 86 1.41 11.66 -15.66
N ILE A 87 0.22 11.09 -15.85
CA ILE A 87 -0.17 9.78 -15.33
C ILE A 87 0.58 8.72 -16.15
N VAL A 88 1.86 8.53 -15.84
CA VAL A 88 2.64 7.35 -16.21
C VAL A 88 2.73 6.51 -14.95
N TRP A 89 2.03 5.38 -14.94
CA TRP A 89 2.10 4.41 -13.85
C TRP A 89 3.46 3.71 -13.90
N TYR A 90 4.47 4.27 -13.25
CA TYR A 90 5.81 3.69 -13.17
C TYR A 90 5.81 2.26 -12.58
N GLU A 91 4.78 1.92 -11.79
CA GLU A 91 4.58 0.58 -11.24
C GLU A 91 4.25 -0.48 -12.30
N ASP A 92 3.66 -0.09 -13.44
CA ASP A 92 3.29 -0.99 -14.54
C ASP A 92 4.44 -1.21 -15.53
N LEU A 93 5.47 -0.35 -15.52
CA LEU A 93 6.64 -0.49 -16.38
C LEU A 93 7.49 -1.66 -15.90
N SER A 94 7.98 -2.49 -16.82
CA SER A 94 9.00 -3.50 -16.49
C SER A 94 10.26 -2.84 -15.93
N THR A 95 11.08 -3.61 -15.20
CA THR A 95 12.34 -3.08 -14.66
C THR A 95 13.25 -2.54 -15.76
N THR A 96 13.26 -3.18 -16.94
CA THR A 96 14.00 -2.71 -18.11
C THR A 96 13.47 -1.37 -18.62
N GLU A 97 12.15 -1.17 -18.66
CA GLU A 97 11.55 0.10 -19.08
C GLU A 97 11.82 1.23 -18.08
N LEU A 98 11.79 0.93 -16.78
CA LEU A 98 12.17 1.88 -15.72
C LEU A 98 13.62 2.31 -15.82
N GLU A 99 14.54 1.36 -16.02
CA GLU A 99 15.95 1.65 -16.20
C GLU A 99 16.21 2.46 -17.48
N GLN A 100 15.57 2.10 -18.59
CA GLN A 100 15.68 2.86 -19.82
C GLN A 100 15.18 4.30 -19.65
N ARG A 101 14.05 4.47 -18.93
CA ARG A 101 13.49 5.78 -18.67
C ARG A 101 14.36 6.63 -17.74
N LYS A 102 14.94 6.00 -16.71
CA LYS A 102 15.96 6.61 -15.85
C LYS A 102 17.15 7.12 -16.66
N GLN A 103 17.68 6.32 -17.59
CA GLN A 103 18.78 6.74 -18.46
C GLN A 103 18.38 7.93 -19.35
N ASN A 104 17.18 7.90 -19.92
CA ASN A 104 16.68 9.00 -20.74
C ASN A 104 16.52 10.30 -19.93
N LEU A 105 16.05 10.21 -18.68
CA LEU A 105 15.93 11.37 -17.77
C LEU A 105 17.30 11.96 -17.44
N LEU A 106 18.28 11.12 -17.09
CA LEU A 106 19.64 11.56 -16.80
C LEU A 106 20.26 12.28 -18.01
N ALA A 107 20.13 11.70 -19.20
CA ALA A 107 20.60 12.33 -20.44
C ALA A 107 19.89 13.67 -20.70
N SER A 108 18.59 13.76 -20.44
CA SER A 108 17.82 15.00 -20.60
C SER A 108 18.21 16.07 -19.58
N ILE A 109 18.49 15.70 -18.32
CA ILE A 109 19.00 16.61 -17.29
C ILE A 109 20.38 17.15 -17.69
N ASP A 110 21.26 16.31 -18.21
CA ASP A 110 22.59 16.73 -18.65
C ASP A 110 22.52 17.67 -19.85
N GLN A 111 21.59 17.42 -20.78
CA GLN A 111 21.35 18.32 -21.90
C GLN A 111 20.80 19.68 -21.43
N LEU A 112 19.82 19.68 -20.52
CA LEU A 112 19.25 20.91 -19.94
C LEU A 112 20.33 21.76 -19.24
N LYS A 113 21.25 21.12 -18.50
CA LYS A 113 22.39 21.80 -17.87
C LYS A 113 23.32 22.44 -18.91
N LYS A 114 23.56 21.80 -20.06
CA LYS A 114 24.36 22.36 -21.15
C LYS A 114 23.67 23.56 -21.79
N ASP A 115 22.37 23.44 -22.05
CA ASP A 115 21.59 24.50 -22.70
C ASP A 115 21.49 25.75 -21.80
N TYR A 116 21.35 25.56 -20.48
CA TYR A 116 21.42 26.65 -19.51
C TYR A 116 22.79 27.35 -19.50
N ARG A 117 23.90 26.59 -19.48
CA ARG A 117 25.25 27.17 -19.59
C ARG A 117 25.50 27.93 -20.89
N GLN A 118 24.79 27.56 -21.95
CA GLN A 118 24.86 28.20 -23.27
C GLN A 118 23.87 29.38 -23.39
N GLY A 119 23.11 29.69 -22.33
CA GLY A 119 22.12 30.78 -22.33
C GLY A 119 20.91 30.51 -23.23
N LYS A 120 20.65 29.25 -23.59
CA LYS A 120 19.53 28.88 -24.48
C LYS A 120 18.19 28.75 -23.76
N VAL A 121 18.21 28.71 -22.43
CA VAL A 121 17.03 28.50 -21.58
C VAL A 121 17.01 29.56 -20.50
N LEU A 122 15.83 30.09 -20.20
CA LEU A 122 15.63 31.06 -19.13
C LEU A 122 15.84 30.41 -17.76
N VAL A 123 16.18 31.22 -16.77
CA VAL A 123 16.49 30.76 -15.41
C VAL A 123 15.29 30.06 -14.79
N GLU A 124 14.09 30.64 -14.92
CA GLU A 124 12.85 30.10 -14.38
C GLU A 124 12.48 28.76 -15.02
N GLU A 125 12.59 28.68 -16.36
CA GLU A 125 12.32 27.45 -17.12
C GLU A 125 13.32 26.34 -16.78
N TYR A 126 14.59 26.69 -16.60
CA TYR A 126 15.62 25.76 -16.18
C TYR A 126 15.31 25.14 -14.81
N PHE A 127 15.01 25.97 -13.80
CA PHE A 127 14.76 25.49 -12.45
C PHE A 127 13.50 24.63 -12.37
N GLN A 128 12.42 25.06 -13.03
CA GLN A 128 11.16 24.31 -13.05
C GLN A 128 11.35 22.94 -13.73
N THR A 129 11.95 22.92 -14.91
CA THR A 129 12.18 21.68 -15.67
C THR A 129 13.15 20.73 -14.96
N LEU A 130 14.18 21.29 -14.31
CA LEU A 130 15.13 20.50 -13.53
C LEU A 130 14.46 19.88 -12.30
N GLN A 131 13.61 20.63 -11.61
CA GLN A 131 12.84 20.14 -10.47
C GLN A 131 11.94 18.97 -10.89
N ASP A 132 11.12 19.15 -11.94
CA ASP A 132 10.18 18.12 -12.40
C ASP A 132 10.90 16.82 -12.78
N LYS A 133 12.05 16.91 -13.46
CA LYS A 133 12.86 15.74 -13.85
C LYS A 133 13.50 15.02 -12.66
N ASN A 134 13.93 15.78 -11.64
CA ASN A 134 14.50 15.20 -10.42
C ASN A 134 13.42 14.49 -9.58
N GLU A 135 12.21 15.05 -9.51
CA GLU A 135 11.06 14.41 -8.86
C GLU A 135 10.73 13.07 -9.55
N GLU A 136 10.67 13.05 -10.89
CA GLU A 136 10.47 11.81 -11.66
C GLU A 136 11.59 10.77 -11.40
N LEU A 137 12.84 11.21 -11.38
CA LEU A 137 13.99 10.35 -11.12
C LEU A 137 13.94 9.74 -9.70
N MET A 138 13.52 10.51 -8.71
CA MET A 138 13.36 10.04 -7.33
C MET A 138 12.30 8.93 -7.24
N ILE A 139 11.16 9.11 -7.91
CA ILE A 139 10.07 8.12 -7.96
C ILE A 139 10.58 6.82 -8.61
N ILE A 140 11.26 6.91 -9.75
CA ILE A 140 11.78 5.72 -10.46
C ILE A 140 12.81 4.98 -9.61
N ASN A 141 13.74 5.69 -8.97
CA ASN A 141 14.74 5.06 -8.09
C ASN A 141 14.07 4.34 -6.91
N GLN A 142 13.08 4.98 -6.27
CA GLN A 142 12.34 4.34 -5.18
C GLN A 142 11.64 3.06 -5.63
N ILE A 143 11.02 3.05 -6.83
CA ILE A 143 10.34 1.85 -7.35
C ILE A 143 11.34 0.73 -7.68
N ILE A 144 12.49 1.07 -8.27
CA ILE A 144 13.55 0.09 -8.55
C ILE A 144 14.08 -0.49 -7.24
N GLU A 145 14.37 0.37 -6.25
CA GLU A 145 14.82 -0.04 -4.91
C GLU A 145 13.77 -0.90 -4.19
N ASP A 146 12.48 -0.57 -4.29
CA ASP A 146 11.38 -1.36 -3.71
C ASP A 146 11.23 -2.72 -4.41
N ARG A 147 11.48 -2.79 -5.73
CA ARG A 147 11.48 -4.05 -6.48
C ARG A 147 12.67 -4.91 -6.12
N ASP A 148 13.84 -4.32 -5.95
CA ASP A 148 15.05 -5.03 -5.58
C ASP A 148 15.04 -5.45 -4.10
N THR A 149 14.50 -4.65 -3.20
CA THR A 149 14.27 -5.05 -1.79
C THR A 149 13.15 -6.09 -1.64
N LYS A 150 12.18 -6.14 -2.58
CA LYS A 150 11.22 -7.26 -2.67
C LYS A 150 11.85 -8.57 -3.17
N LYS A 151 13.09 -8.57 -3.72
CA LYS A 151 13.82 -9.78 -4.13
C LYS A 151 14.59 -10.39 -2.96
N THR A 152 13.84 -11.04 -2.07
CA THR A 152 14.06 -12.42 -1.61
C THR A 152 13.02 -12.65 -0.52
N LYS A 153 11.87 -13.22 -0.91
CA LYS A 153 10.92 -13.69 0.10
C LYS A 153 11.55 -14.89 0.77
N ARG A 154 11.78 -14.81 2.07
CA ARG A 154 12.35 -15.91 2.85
C ARG A 154 11.24 -16.61 3.60
N CYS A 155 11.28 -17.95 3.60
CA CYS A 155 10.32 -18.76 4.33
C CYS A 155 10.29 -18.35 5.80
N TYR A 156 9.09 -18.15 6.33
CA TYR A 156 8.88 -17.82 7.74
C TYR A 156 9.51 -18.84 8.71
N TYR A 157 9.63 -20.12 8.34
CA TYR A 157 10.10 -21.16 9.27
C TYR A 157 11.55 -21.58 9.09
N CYS A 158 12.09 -21.58 7.86
CA CYS A 158 13.44 -22.09 7.60
C CYS A 158 14.36 -21.03 6.98
N ASN A 159 13.86 -19.81 6.78
CA ASN A 159 14.60 -18.66 6.26
C ASN A 159 15.19 -18.84 4.84
N GLN A 160 14.88 -19.95 4.15
CA GLN A 160 15.29 -20.18 2.76
C GLN A 160 14.50 -19.31 1.80
N ASN A 161 15.11 -18.95 0.67
CA ASN A 161 14.46 -18.17 -0.37
C ASN A 161 13.30 -18.98 -0.98
N ILE A 162 12.17 -18.31 -1.18
CA ILE A 162 10.96 -18.87 -1.78
C ILE A 162 10.40 -17.89 -2.80
N GLU A 163 9.74 -18.42 -3.83
CA GLU A 163 8.99 -17.59 -4.77
C GLU A 163 7.67 -17.13 -4.16
N GLU A 164 7.16 -15.96 -4.58
CA GLU A 164 5.93 -15.38 -4.03
C GLU A 164 4.68 -16.21 -4.33
N LYS A 165 4.69 -16.98 -5.42
CA LYS A 165 3.56 -17.82 -5.86
C LYS A 165 3.33 -19.04 -4.96
N GLU A 166 4.37 -19.55 -4.30
CA GLU A 166 4.33 -20.79 -3.53
C GLU A 166 3.40 -20.68 -2.31
N THR A 167 2.52 -21.66 -2.08
CA THR A 167 1.65 -21.72 -0.89
C THR A 167 2.32 -22.42 0.29
N ALA A 168 3.30 -23.26 0.02
CA ALA A 168 4.15 -23.93 1.00
C ALA A 168 5.62 -23.76 0.63
N CYS A 169 6.51 -23.82 1.62
CA CYS A 169 7.94 -23.72 1.35
C CYS A 169 8.47 -25.02 0.72
N PRO A 170 9.13 -24.98 -0.45
CA PRO A 170 9.69 -26.18 -1.09
C PRO A 170 10.85 -26.79 -0.29
N HIS A 171 11.47 -26.04 0.62
CA HIS A 171 12.62 -26.51 1.41
C HIS A 171 12.24 -27.19 2.72
N CYS A 172 11.18 -26.71 3.41
CA CYS A 172 10.77 -27.27 4.70
C CYS A 172 9.38 -27.89 4.71
N GLY A 173 8.64 -27.83 3.59
CA GLY A 173 7.31 -28.41 3.42
C GLY A 173 6.19 -27.70 4.20
N LYS A 174 6.49 -26.68 5.00
CA LYS A 174 5.49 -25.97 5.81
C LYS A 174 4.73 -24.93 4.96
N GLU A 175 3.41 -24.84 5.18
CA GLU A 175 2.55 -23.82 4.58
C GLU A 175 2.96 -22.41 5.00
N ILE A 176 3.08 -21.50 4.05
CA ILE A 176 3.49 -20.13 4.33
C ILE A 176 2.35 -19.43 5.08
N PRO A 177 2.61 -18.91 6.30
CA PRO A 177 1.55 -18.36 7.12
C PRO A 177 0.94 -17.12 6.47
N ILE A 178 -0.37 -16.96 6.61
CA ILE A 178 -1.12 -15.84 6.06
C ILE A 178 -1.56 -14.93 7.22
N CYS A 179 -1.37 -13.63 7.05
CA CYS A 179 -1.83 -12.65 8.02
C CYS A 179 -3.36 -12.67 8.11
N SER A 180 -3.89 -12.94 9.29
CA SER A 180 -5.33 -13.01 9.54
C SER A 180 -6.08 -11.70 9.28
N VAL A 181 -5.36 -10.55 9.25
CA VAL A 181 -5.91 -9.21 8.95
C VAL A 181 -5.85 -8.89 7.45
N CYS A 182 -4.66 -8.75 6.87
CA CYS A 182 -4.51 -8.29 5.49
C CYS A 182 -4.57 -9.41 4.44
N LYS A 183 -4.67 -10.68 4.87
CA LYS A 183 -4.71 -11.87 4.01
C LYS A 183 -3.49 -12.07 3.10
N ARG A 184 -2.38 -11.37 3.38
CA ARG A 184 -1.10 -11.55 2.68
C ARG A 184 -0.20 -12.54 3.41
N LYS A 185 0.68 -13.21 2.65
CA LYS A 185 1.71 -14.11 3.18
C LYS A 185 2.66 -13.36 4.12
N ILE A 186 3.06 -14.03 5.19
CA ILE A 186 4.04 -13.58 6.18
C ILE A 186 5.37 -14.27 5.86
N TYR A 187 6.43 -13.49 5.73
CA TYR A 187 7.77 -13.96 5.39
C TYR A 187 8.73 -13.72 6.56
N SER A 188 9.90 -14.36 6.52
CA SER A 188 10.94 -14.18 7.53
C SER A 188 11.41 -12.72 7.58
N GLY A 189 11.67 -12.23 8.81
CA GLY A 189 12.02 -10.84 9.10
C GLY A 189 10.82 -9.92 9.35
N ALA A 190 9.58 -10.40 9.16
CA ALA A 190 8.39 -9.66 9.55
C ALA A 190 8.18 -9.73 11.08
N GLU A 191 7.75 -8.63 11.68
CA GLU A 191 7.23 -8.65 13.05
C GLU A 191 5.85 -9.32 13.06
N VAL A 192 5.68 -10.35 13.89
CA VAL A 192 4.47 -11.18 13.90
C VAL A 192 3.88 -11.25 15.29
N GLY A 193 2.55 -11.11 15.37
CA GLY A 193 1.76 -11.39 16.55
C GLY A 193 0.82 -12.58 16.31
N ALA A 194 0.64 -13.39 17.35
CA ALA A 194 -0.30 -14.50 17.39
C ALA A 194 -1.45 -14.19 18.34
N CYS A 195 -2.67 -14.52 17.92
CA CYS A 195 -3.83 -14.43 18.82
C CYS A 195 -3.68 -15.43 19.98
N PRO A 196 -3.83 -15.02 21.26
CA PRO A 196 -3.66 -15.92 22.40
C PRO A 196 -4.66 -17.09 22.37
N ASN A 197 -5.85 -16.85 21.80
CA ASN A 197 -6.96 -17.79 21.78
C ASN A 197 -6.92 -18.83 20.65
N CYS A 198 -6.59 -18.42 19.42
CA CYS A 198 -6.65 -19.31 18.25
C CYS A 198 -5.32 -19.47 17.51
N LYS A 199 -4.25 -18.82 18.01
CA LYS A 199 -2.90 -18.83 17.43
C LYS A 199 -2.80 -18.33 15.99
N ALA A 200 -3.86 -17.69 15.48
CA ALA A 200 -3.83 -17.10 14.15
C ALA A 200 -2.75 -16.01 14.08
N LEU A 201 -1.88 -16.13 13.10
CA LEU A 201 -0.76 -15.21 12.88
C LEU A 201 -1.20 -13.96 12.14
N ALA A 202 -0.53 -12.85 12.42
CA ALA A 202 -0.68 -11.61 11.69
C ALA A 202 0.59 -10.77 11.80
N HIS A 203 0.83 -9.93 10.79
CA HIS A 203 1.78 -8.83 10.93
C HIS A 203 1.43 -8.02 12.17
N LEU A 204 2.43 -7.75 13.02
CA LEU A 204 2.26 -7.15 14.33
C LEU A 204 1.48 -5.84 14.26
N ASN A 205 1.85 -4.95 13.32
CA ASN A 205 1.16 -3.68 13.12
C ASN A 205 -0.31 -3.86 12.71
N HIS A 206 -0.61 -4.81 11.81
CA HIS A 206 -1.99 -5.01 11.36
C HIS A 206 -2.90 -5.51 12.47
N ILE A 207 -2.44 -6.45 13.29
CA ILE A 207 -3.27 -6.97 14.39
C ILE A 207 -3.41 -5.94 15.51
N LYS A 208 -2.38 -5.15 15.81
CA LYS A 208 -2.48 -4.05 16.79
C LYS A 208 -3.51 -3.00 16.38
N GLU A 209 -3.41 -2.49 15.16
CA GLU A 209 -4.36 -1.49 14.65
C GLU A 209 -5.78 -2.05 14.57
N TRP A 210 -5.93 -3.33 14.23
CA TRP A 210 -7.21 -4.03 14.27
C TRP A 210 -7.79 -4.11 15.69
N LEU A 211 -6.99 -4.46 16.69
CA LEU A 211 -7.45 -4.57 18.08
C LEU A 211 -7.82 -3.21 18.67
N LYS A 212 -7.03 -2.16 18.44
CA LYS A 212 -7.42 -0.78 18.83
C LYS A 212 -8.76 -0.37 18.23
N SER A 213 -9.04 -0.86 17.03
CA SER A 213 -10.20 -0.50 16.24
C SER A 213 -11.47 -1.31 16.57
N ILE A 214 -11.33 -2.62 16.76
CA ILE A 214 -12.47 -3.57 16.85
C ILE A 214 -12.48 -4.31 18.19
N GLY A 215 -11.32 -4.43 18.85
CA GLY A 215 -11.19 -5.08 20.15
C GLY A 215 -11.29 -6.60 20.14
N SER A 216 -11.38 -7.24 18.96
CA SER A 216 -11.54 -8.68 18.83
C SER A 216 -10.71 -9.30 17.70
N CYS A 217 -10.39 -10.59 17.84
CA CYS A 217 -9.61 -11.33 16.85
C CYS A 217 -10.32 -11.35 15.49
N PRO A 218 -9.65 -11.01 14.37
CA PRO A 218 -10.25 -11.10 13.04
C PRO A 218 -10.59 -12.55 12.66
N ASN A 219 -9.86 -13.53 13.22
CA ASN A 219 -10.04 -14.95 12.94
C ASN A 219 -11.11 -15.60 13.82
N CYS A 220 -10.92 -15.63 15.15
CA CYS A 220 -11.83 -16.35 16.07
C CYS A 220 -12.88 -15.47 16.75
N LYS A 221 -12.89 -14.16 16.48
CA LYS A 221 -13.83 -13.17 17.04
C LYS A 221 -13.83 -13.00 18.56
N LYS A 222 -12.96 -13.70 19.29
CA LYS A 222 -12.78 -13.50 20.74
C LYS A 222 -12.10 -12.16 21.02
N HIS A 223 -12.56 -11.48 22.07
CA HIS A 223 -11.95 -10.25 22.57
C HIS A 223 -10.64 -10.54 23.30
N PHE A 224 -9.67 -9.66 23.09
CA PHE A 224 -8.41 -9.61 23.84
C PHE A 224 -7.75 -8.24 23.62
N LEU A 225 -6.89 -7.83 24.56
CA LEU A 225 -6.17 -6.56 24.53
C LEU A 225 -4.85 -6.69 23.76
N GLU A 226 -4.28 -5.55 23.35
CA GLU A 226 -2.97 -5.52 22.66
C GLU A 226 -1.87 -6.16 23.51
N ASP A 227 -1.91 -5.97 24.83
CA ASP A 227 -0.90 -6.50 25.77
C ASP A 227 -0.96 -8.03 25.91
N GLU A 228 -2.08 -8.66 25.53
CA GLU A 228 -2.26 -10.10 25.53
C GLU A 228 -1.79 -10.77 24.21
N LEU A 229 -1.34 -9.96 23.24
CA LEU A 229 -0.84 -10.46 21.95
C LEU A 229 0.50 -11.18 22.14
N GLN A 230 0.56 -12.45 21.73
CA GLN A 230 1.78 -13.23 21.80
C GLN A 230 2.72 -12.82 20.66
N ARG A 231 3.88 -12.25 20.99
CA ARG A 231 4.89 -11.92 19.98
C ARG A 231 5.65 -13.19 19.60
N GLU A 232 5.63 -13.51 18.32
CA GLU A 232 6.41 -14.63 17.77
C GLU A 232 7.76 -14.10 17.33
N VAL A 233 8.82 -14.61 17.97
CA VAL A 233 10.19 -14.43 17.49
C VAL A 233 10.57 -15.71 16.79
N VAL A 234 10.61 -15.67 15.45
CA VAL A 234 11.15 -16.79 14.69
C VAL A 234 12.67 -16.69 14.74
N SER A 235 13.29 -17.63 15.46
CA SER A 235 14.73 -17.90 15.48
C SER A 235 15.20 -18.60 14.21
#